data_AF-A0A953S019-F1
#
_entry.id   AF-A0A953S019-F1
#
_cell.length_a   1.000
_cell.length_b   1.000
_cell.length_c   1.000
_cell.angle_alpha   90.00
_cell.angle_beta   90.00
_cell.angle_gamma   90.00
#
_symmetry.space_group_name_H-M   'P 1'
#
loop_
_entity.id
_entity.type
_entity.pdbx_description
1 polymer ?
#
loop_
_entity_poly.entity_id
_entity_poly.type
_entity_poly.pdbx_seq_one_letter_code
_entity_poly.pdbx_strand_id
1 'polypeptide(L)'
;MASQRRRLAQKGVSLIVGTASMVLLIPSAGLSIDAALLYYTKARLQGAVDGAALGAARALSLGSTTSAQATSAKQNAVNWFYANFPSTLWGTSNTQMDQSMVTVQDDPNNPHLQTVAVSANTTVPTIFMRWFNMNSTLVAATGTASRRDTVMMLVLDRSFSMNQSGSCPDLIASAKLFTGQFEVGRDRIGLVTFSDGAYIASPPTTDFRNALGYNDGITSGSGAIDNIVCNGGTGTAGAISLGYNELYKLNQPGAFNVLLLETDGLPNTLTMNFWDSTTSTYALDTNSSCQDNSGKTKSGGGWANAAAAKDWPGLNGHAMGPNGFIADIPKGAIGAIYSTDPTSVNGVTGSFGLMGNPWHTSSNEGLFGNVESSVSGCAFAGSGNYNKITDIGTWLPATDVYGNSVLPSTNPYISSVAMTNGQLMFSNTQNTAWLNFHKAAVNATDNAAYRARTNGLIAATVFVIGLGGNTTGVAPIDHTLLQRVANDPAADAFNTPPKYTSCATTTGCVNYTDQPQGTYIYSTDKNELRTAFLRLSSQILRLSK
;
A
#
# COMPACT_ATOMS: atom_id res chain seq x y z
N MET A 1 17.38 -59.39 75.75
CA MET A 1 15.95 -59.35 75.37
C MET A 1 15.35 -57.95 75.16
N ALA A 2 15.93 -56.85 75.68
CA ALA A 2 15.38 -55.49 75.50
C ALA A 2 15.55 -54.89 74.09
N SER A 3 16.61 -55.25 73.34
CA SER A 3 16.83 -54.73 71.97
C SER A 3 15.90 -55.35 70.92
N GLN A 4 15.45 -56.59 71.14
CA GLN A 4 14.59 -57.31 70.20
C GLN A 4 13.12 -56.85 70.31
N ARG A 5 12.64 -56.50 71.52
CA ARG A 5 11.30 -55.91 71.73
C ARG A 5 11.17 -54.49 71.16
N ARG A 6 12.22 -53.66 71.21
CA ARG A 6 12.22 -52.31 70.56
C ARG A 6 12.12 -52.39 69.04
N ARG A 7 12.76 -53.36 68.39
CA ARG A 7 12.65 -53.57 66.93
C ARG A 7 11.26 -54.05 66.48
N LEU A 8 10.52 -54.77 67.32
CA LEU A 8 9.15 -55.22 67.01
C LEU A 8 8.11 -54.10 67.17
N ALA A 9 8.27 -53.22 68.16
CA ALA A 9 7.39 -52.04 68.34
C ALA A 9 7.58 -50.97 67.25
N GLN A 10 8.79 -50.78 66.74
CA GLN A 10 9.07 -49.83 65.63
C GLN A 10 8.46 -50.26 64.29
N LYS A 11 8.25 -51.57 64.07
CA LYS A 11 7.62 -52.10 62.84
C LYS A 11 6.11 -51.82 62.77
N GLY A 12 5.42 -51.75 63.92
CA GLY A 12 3.99 -51.42 63.98
C GLY A 12 3.71 -49.95 63.72
N VAL A 13 4.50 -49.04 64.33
CA VAL A 13 4.35 -47.60 64.13
C VAL A 13 4.69 -47.17 62.71
N SER A 14 5.73 -47.76 62.10
CA SER A 14 6.08 -47.48 60.69
C SER A 14 4.97 -47.91 59.73
N LEU A 15 4.24 -48.99 60.02
CA LEU A 15 3.11 -49.43 59.21
C LEU A 15 1.94 -48.45 59.33
N ILE A 16 1.61 -48.01 60.55
CA ILE A 16 0.51 -47.06 60.83
C ILE A 16 0.79 -45.67 60.25
N VAL A 17 2.01 -45.16 60.43
CA VAL A 17 2.42 -43.87 59.87
C VAL A 17 2.53 -43.96 58.35
N GLY A 18 3.00 -45.08 57.81
CA GLY A 18 3.05 -45.34 56.36
C GLY A 18 1.67 -45.36 55.72
N THR A 19 0.70 -46.10 56.28
CA THR A 19 -0.68 -46.13 55.78
C THR A 19 -1.39 -44.79 55.96
N ALA A 20 -1.22 -44.12 57.10
CA ALA A 20 -1.78 -42.77 57.31
C ALA A 20 -1.19 -41.74 56.33
N SER A 21 0.10 -41.84 56.00
CA SER A 21 0.74 -40.96 55.02
C SER A 21 0.27 -41.25 53.59
N MET A 22 0.06 -42.52 53.21
CA MET A 22 -0.49 -42.87 51.90
C MET A 22 -1.89 -42.30 51.66
N VAL A 23 -2.72 -42.21 52.71
CA VAL A 23 -4.05 -41.60 52.64
C VAL A 23 -3.99 -40.11 52.27
N LEU A 24 -2.89 -39.40 52.56
CA LEU A 24 -2.70 -38.00 52.17
C LEU A 24 -1.93 -37.86 50.86
N LEU A 25 -0.89 -38.67 50.66
CA LEU A 25 -0.01 -38.58 49.49
C LEU A 25 -0.75 -38.97 48.21
N ILE A 26 -1.58 -40.01 48.23
CA ILE A 26 -2.32 -40.48 47.04
C ILE A 26 -3.30 -39.41 46.53
N PRO A 27 -4.18 -38.81 47.36
CA PRO A 27 -5.01 -37.68 46.94
C PRO A 27 -4.22 -36.47 46.44
N SER A 28 -3.07 -36.14 47.07
CA SER A 28 -2.27 -34.99 46.65
C SER A 28 -1.63 -35.17 45.27
N ALA A 29 -1.11 -36.37 44.98
CA ALA A 29 -0.60 -36.74 43.67
C ALA A 29 -1.75 -36.80 42.64
N GLY A 30 -2.90 -37.35 43.04
CA GLY A 30 -4.10 -37.41 42.22
C GLY A 30 -4.65 -36.05 41.82
N LEU A 31 -4.73 -35.11 42.78
CA LEU A 31 -5.12 -33.73 42.52
C LEU A 31 -4.17 -33.06 41.51
N SER A 32 -2.87 -33.33 41.62
CA SER A 32 -1.87 -32.79 40.71
C SER A 32 -2.08 -33.28 39.27
N ILE A 33 -2.46 -34.55 39.09
CA ILE A 33 -2.78 -35.14 37.78
C ILE A 33 -4.07 -34.54 37.21
N ASP A 34 -5.13 -34.43 38.02
CA ASP A 34 -6.38 -33.82 37.59
C ASP A 34 -6.21 -32.34 37.21
N ALA A 35 -5.41 -31.59 37.99
CA ALA A 35 -5.06 -30.22 37.69
C ALA A 35 -4.27 -30.10 36.38
N ALA A 36 -3.33 -31.02 36.12
CA ALA A 36 -2.58 -31.06 34.86
C ALA A 36 -3.51 -31.33 33.66
N LEU A 37 -4.47 -32.27 33.80
CA LEU A 37 -5.45 -32.57 32.76
C LEU A 37 -6.37 -31.36 32.49
N LEU A 38 -6.87 -30.70 33.55
CA LEU A 38 -7.69 -29.50 33.45
C LEU A 38 -6.93 -28.35 32.79
N TYR A 39 -5.68 -28.11 33.18
CA TYR A 39 -4.86 -27.05 32.60
C TYR A 39 -4.57 -27.32 31.11
N TYR A 40 -4.23 -28.55 30.77
CA TYR A 40 -3.95 -28.93 29.39
C TYR A 40 -5.19 -28.83 28.49
N THR A 41 -6.33 -29.33 28.96
CA THR A 41 -7.62 -29.22 28.23
C THR A 41 -8.04 -27.75 28.08
N LYS A 42 -7.87 -26.92 29.12
CA LYS A 42 -8.10 -25.48 29.04
C LYS A 42 -7.20 -24.80 28.01
N ALA A 43 -5.89 -25.11 27.99
CA ALA A 43 -4.96 -24.54 27.01
C ALA A 43 -5.32 -24.93 25.56
N ARG A 44 -5.73 -26.19 25.34
CA ARG A 44 -6.18 -26.66 24.03
C ARG A 44 -7.52 -26.04 23.61
N LEU A 45 -8.47 -25.95 24.54
CA LEU A 45 -9.75 -25.28 24.31
C LEU A 45 -9.52 -23.80 23.95
N GLN A 46 -8.61 -23.12 24.65
CA GLN A 46 -8.26 -21.74 24.34
C GLN A 46 -7.69 -21.61 22.92
N GLY A 47 -6.73 -22.46 22.53
CA GLY A 47 -6.18 -22.44 21.17
C GLY A 47 -7.23 -22.71 20.07
N ALA A 48 -8.22 -23.57 20.34
CA ALA A 48 -9.32 -23.82 19.42
C ALA A 48 -10.27 -22.62 19.30
N VAL A 49 -10.56 -21.93 20.42
CA VAL A 49 -11.38 -20.71 20.43
C VAL A 49 -10.66 -19.55 19.74
N ASP A 50 -9.36 -19.38 19.97
CA ASP A 50 -8.56 -18.33 19.30
C ASP A 50 -8.50 -18.59 17.78
N GLY A 51 -8.31 -19.84 17.37
CA GLY A 51 -8.37 -20.26 15.97
C GLY A 51 -9.75 -20.05 15.34
N ALA A 52 -10.82 -20.34 16.08
CA ALA A 52 -12.20 -20.10 15.65
C ALA A 52 -12.51 -18.62 15.50
N ALA A 53 -12.08 -17.77 16.44
CA ALA A 53 -12.24 -16.32 16.36
C ALA A 53 -11.51 -15.76 15.13
N LEU A 54 -10.27 -16.19 14.88
CA LEU A 54 -9.51 -15.78 13.70
C LEU A 54 -10.16 -16.27 12.39
N GLY A 55 -10.65 -17.52 12.35
CA GLY A 55 -11.35 -18.08 11.20
C GLY A 55 -12.67 -17.37 10.92
N ALA A 56 -13.40 -16.99 11.96
CA ALA A 56 -14.62 -16.20 11.89
C ALA A 56 -14.35 -14.78 11.38
N ALA A 57 -13.34 -14.09 11.93
CA ALA A 57 -12.94 -12.75 11.48
C ALA A 57 -12.51 -12.74 10.00
N ARG A 58 -11.89 -13.83 9.52
CA ARG A 58 -11.63 -14.03 8.08
C ARG A 58 -12.92 -14.22 7.28
N ALA A 59 -13.86 -15.03 7.76
CA ALA A 59 -15.11 -15.30 7.05
C ALA A 59 -16.15 -14.18 7.13
N LEU A 60 -15.92 -13.11 7.91
CA LEU A 60 -16.68 -11.86 7.76
C LEU A 60 -16.55 -11.26 6.36
N SER A 61 -15.55 -11.69 5.58
CA SER A 61 -15.42 -11.37 4.18
C SER A 61 -16.42 -12.16 3.30
N LEU A 62 -16.76 -13.40 3.67
CA LEU A 62 -17.57 -14.29 2.84
C LEU A 62 -19.08 -13.98 2.96
N GLY A 63 -19.57 -12.97 2.25
CA GLY A 63 -21.00 -12.71 2.10
C GLY A 63 -21.34 -11.39 1.40
N SER A 64 -22.48 -11.35 0.70
CA SER A 64 -22.93 -10.19 -0.09
C SER A 64 -23.63 -9.09 0.73
N THR A 65 -24.00 -9.37 1.99
CA THR A 65 -24.65 -8.42 2.91
C THR A 65 -24.14 -8.61 4.33
N THR A 66 -24.23 -7.59 5.18
CA THR A 66 -23.77 -7.62 6.58
C THR A 66 -24.40 -8.74 7.42
N SER A 67 -25.67 -9.10 7.15
CA SER A 67 -26.37 -10.21 7.82
C SER A 67 -25.92 -11.59 7.32
N ALA A 68 -25.71 -11.73 6.01
CA ALA A 68 -25.19 -12.96 5.42
C ALA A 68 -23.73 -13.22 5.82
N GLN A 69 -22.91 -12.16 5.87
CA GLN A 69 -21.53 -12.18 6.36
C GLN A 69 -21.46 -12.64 7.81
N ALA A 70 -22.33 -12.09 8.69
CA ALA A 70 -22.39 -12.51 10.08
C ALA A 70 -22.77 -14.01 10.20
N THR A 71 -23.71 -14.50 9.39
CA THR A 71 -24.13 -15.91 9.42
C THR A 71 -23.00 -16.84 8.92
N SER A 72 -22.34 -16.47 7.82
CA SER A 72 -21.20 -17.20 7.25
C SER A 72 -20.02 -17.25 8.23
N ALA A 73 -19.68 -16.11 8.86
CA ALA A 73 -18.63 -16.01 9.86
C ALA A 73 -18.93 -16.88 11.09
N LYS A 74 -20.17 -16.87 11.59
CA LYS A 74 -20.61 -17.72 12.70
C LYS A 74 -20.46 -19.20 12.37
N GLN A 75 -20.90 -19.62 11.19
CA GLN A 75 -20.77 -21.02 10.77
C GLN A 75 -19.30 -21.41 10.59
N ASN A 76 -18.47 -20.53 10.01
CA ASN A 76 -17.05 -20.80 9.86
C ASN A 76 -16.36 -20.93 11.23
N ALA A 77 -16.71 -20.10 12.21
CA ALA A 77 -16.20 -20.20 13.58
C ALA A 77 -16.42 -21.60 14.16
N VAL A 78 -17.63 -22.14 13.99
CA VAL A 78 -18.01 -23.48 14.46
C VAL A 78 -17.17 -24.56 13.76
N ASN A 79 -17.02 -24.46 12.44
CA ASN A 79 -16.21 -25.41 11.66
C ASN A 79 -14.74 -25.39 12.09
N TRP A 80 -14.16 -24.20 12.29
CA TRP A 80 -12.78 -24.03 12.76
C TRP A 80 -12.58 -24.52 14.19
N PHE A 81 -13.57 -24.31 15.07
CA PHE A 81 -13.51 -24.81 16.43
C PHE A 81 -13.47 -26.34 16.46
N TYR A 82 -14.43 -27.03 15.82
CA TYR A 82 -14.50 -28.49 15.88
C TYR A 82 -13.37 -29.19 15.10
N ALA A 83 -12.76 -28.50 14.12
CA ALA A 83 -11.54 -28.99 13.49
C ALA A 83 -10.34 -29.03 14.47
N ASN A 84 -10.30 -28.12 15.44
CA ASN A 84 -9.21 -28.01 16.42
C ASN A 84 -9.55 -28.68 17.77
N PHE A 85 -10.83 -28.78 18.13
CA PHE A 85 -11.32 -29.41 19.36
C PHE A 85 -12.56 -30.28 19.06
N PRO A 86 -12.36 -31.54 18.61
CA PRO A 86 -13.47 -32.48 18.43
C PRO A 86 -14.24 -32.74 19.73
N SER A 87 -15.52 -33.11 19.62
CA SER A 87 -16.43 -33.24 20.77
C SER A 87 -16.01 -34.26 21.83
N THR A 88 -15.22 -35.27 21.46
CA THR A 88 -14.75 -36.36 22.35
C THR A 88 -13.27 -36.28 22.70
N LEU A 89 -12.61 -35.17 22.38
CA LEU A 89 -11.18 -35.01 22.57
C LEU A 89 -10.80 -35.19 24.05
N TRP A 90 -9.90 -36.12 24.36
CA TRP A 90 -9.44 -36.41 25.74
C TRP A 90 -10.54 -36.86 26.73
N GLY A 91 -11.62 -37.47 26.22
CA GLY A 91 -12.72 -37.94 27.07
C GLY A 91 -13.58 -36.80 27.61
N THR A 92 -13.44 -35.58 27.09
CA THR A 92 -14.38 -34.51 27.37
C THR A 92 -15.77 -34.87 26.86
N SER A 93 -16.78 -34.34 27.53
CA SER A 93 -18.18 -34.47 27.15
C SER A 93 -18.86 -33.12 27.12
N ASN A 94 -20.02 -33.05 26.46
CA ASN A 94 -20.83 -31.82 26.36
C ASN A 94 -20.03 -30.61 25.87
N THR A 95 -19.09 -30.80 24.93
CA THR A 95 -18.43 -29.68 24.26
C THR A 95 -19.48 -28.89 23.47
N GLN A 96 -19.76 -27.66 23.87
CA GLN A 96 -20.69 -26.77 23.18
C GLN A 96 -19.92 -25.64 22.50
N MET A 97 -20.11 -25.57 21.19
CA MET A 97 -19.78 -24.43 20.36
C MET A 97 -20.83 -24.35 19.25
N ASP A 98 -21.59 -23.26 19.24
CA ASP A 98 -22.67 -22.98 18.29
C ASP A 98 -22.61 -21.51 17.81
N GLN A 99 -23.31 -21.20 16.72
CA GLN A 99 -23.40 -19.85 16.14
C GLN A 99 -23.90 -18.80 17.14
N SER A 100 -24.74 -19.19 18.11
CA SER A 100 -25.23 -18.32 19.18
C SER A 100 -24.13 -17.87 20.15
N MET A 101 -23.02 -18.60 20.22
CA MET A 101 -21.85 -18.30 21.07
C MET A 101 -20.79 -17.47 20.35
N VAL A 102 -21.12 -16.96 19.17
CA VAL A 102 -20.28 -16.06 18.36
C VAL A 102 -20.98 -14.71 18.24
N THR A 103 -20.32 -13.67 18.72
CA THR A 103 -20.80 -12.29 18.61
C THR A 103 -19.88 -11.51 17.68
N VAL A 104 -20.47 -10.93 16.64
CA VAL A 104 -19.79 -9.99 15.73
C VAL A 104 -20.31 -8.61 16.08
N GLN A 105 -19.41 -7.69 16.44
CA GLN A 105 -19.75 -6.31 16.74
C GLN A 105 -18.77 -5.35 16.08
N ASP A 106 -19.26 -4.20 15.66
CA ASP A 106 -18.41 -3.05 15.32
C ASP A 106 -17.83 -2.46 16.61
N ASP A 107 -16.60 -1.93 16.55
CA ASP A 107 -16.00 -1.24 17.67
C ASP A 107 -16.78 0.05 17.96
N PRO A 108 -17.15 0.34 19.23
CA PRO A 108 -17.90 1.53 19.60
C PRO A 108 -17.25 2.85 19.20
N ASN A 109 -15.92 2.87 19.05
CA ASN A 109 -15.12 4.04 18.72
C ASN A 109 -14.65 4.05 17.26
N ASN A 110 -14.67 2.90 16.57
CA ASN A 110 -14.24 2.79 15.17
C ASN A 110 -15.16 1.83 14.37
N PRO A 111 -16.10 2.35 13.57
CA PRO A 111 -17.01 1.53 12.78
C PRO A 111 -16.33 0.72 11.66
N HIS A 112 -15.05 1.01 11.36
CA HIS A 112 -14.24 0.26 10.40
C HIS A 112 -13.43 -0.87 11.05
N LEU A 113 -13.54 -1.05 12.36
CA LEU A 113 -12.96 -2.15 13.11
C LEU A 113 -14.08 -3.06 13.61
N GLN A 114 -14.11 -4.30 13.13
CA GLN A 114 -15.02 -5.31 13.65
C GLN A 114 -14.29 -6.25 14.58
N THR A 115 -14.93 -6.60 15.69
CA THR A 115 -14.46 -7.60 16.62
C THR A 115 -15.40 -8.79 16.61
N VAL A 116 -14.84 -9.98 16.43
CA VAL A 116 -15.53 -11.25 16.62
C VAL A 116 -15.09 -11.84 17.94
N ALA A 117 -16.04 -12.06 18.84
CA ALA A 117 -15.81 -12.82 20.06
C ALA A 117 -16.45 -14.21 19.92
N VAL A 118 -15.68 -15.23 20.26
CA VAL A 118 -16.10 -16.63 20.24
C VAL A 118 -15.97 -17.17 21.66
N SER A 119 -17.01 -17.85 22.14
CA SER A 119 -16.98 -18.55 23.43
C SER A 119 -17.32 -20.01 23.25
N ALA A 120 -16.60 -20.90 23.93
CA ALA A 120 -16.89 -22.33 23.93
C ALA A 120 -16.76 -22.90 25.35
N ASN A 121 -17.51 -23.96 25.63
CA ASN A 121 -17.41 -24.68 26.89
C ASN A 121 -17.31 -26.19 26.67
N THR A 122 -16.66 -26.89 27.60
CA THR A 122 -16.55 -28.35 27.58
C THR A 122 -16.47 -28.90 29.00
N THR A 123 -16.93 -30.13 29.20
CA THR A 123 -16.87 -30.81 30.50
C THR A 123 -15.70 -31.77 30.52
N VAL A 124 -14.78 -31.57 31.46
CA VAL A 124 -13.58 -32.41 31.62
C VAL A 124 -13.82 -33.40 32.76
N PRO A 125 -13.67 -34.71 32.54
CA PRO A 125 -13.75 -35.69 33.62
C PRO A 125 -12.55 -35.54 34.55
N THR A 126 -12.77 -35.71 35.85
CA THR A 126 -11.68 -35.86 36.81
C THR A 126 -11.38 -37.35 37.01
N ILE A 127 -10.17 -37.69 37.41
CA ILE A 127 -9.75 -39.08 37.65
C ILE A 127 -9.72 -39.36 39.15
N PHE A 128 -9.02 -38.53 39.93
CA PHE A 128 -8.82 -38.73 41.37
C PHE A 128 -9.82 -37.97 42.22
N MET A 129 -10.25 -36.79 41.79
CA MET A 129 -11.31 -36.01 42.43
C MET A 129 -12.67 -36.71 42.41
N ARG A 130 -12.84 -37.75 41.58
CA ARG A 130 -13.99 -38.68 41.64
C ARG A 130 -14.14 -39.34 43.01
N TRP A 131 -13.04 -39.60 43.71
CA TRP A 131 -13.08 -40.15 45.07
C TRP A 131 -13.78 -39.20 46.05
N PHE A 132 -13.73 -37.89 45.76
CA PHE A 132 -14.40 -36.83 46.52
C PHE A 132 -15.74 -36.42 45.91
N ASN A 133 -16.37 -37.29 45.11
CA ASN A 133 -17.66 -37.05 44.46
C ASN A 133 -17.69 -35.86 43.48
N MET A 134 -16.53 -35.37 43.04
CA MET A 134 -16.42 -34.37 41.98
C MET A 134 -16.10 -35.07 40.67
N ASN A 135 -17.13 -35.52 39.94
CA ASN A 135 -16.93 -36.40 38.77
C ASN A 135 -16.41 -35.70 37.50
N SER A 136 -16.65 -34.40 37.38
CA SER A 136 -16.23 -33.59 36.25
C SER A 136 -16.21 -32.10 36.60
N THR A 137 -15.63 -31.29 35.72
CA THR A 137 -15.59 -29.83 35.87
C THR A 137 -15.82 -29.16 34.52
N LEU A 138 -16.61 -28.09 34.51
CA LEU A 138 -16.85 -27.28 33.32
C LEU A 138 -15.66 -26.35 33.08
N VAL A 139 -15.13 -26.35 31.87
CA VAL A 139 -14.07 -25.46 31.42
C VAL A 139 -14.63 -24.62 30.27
N ALA A 140 -14.55 -23.29 30.40
CA ALA A 140 -14.95 -22.36 29.36
C ALA A 140 -13.75 -21.57 28.85
N ALA A 141 -13.78 -21.17 27.58
CA ALA A 141 -12.79 -20.29 26.96
C ALA A 141 -13.48 -19.26 26.06
N THR A 142 -12.88 -18.07 26.00
CA THR A 142 -13.31 -16.97 25.14
C THR A 142 -12.09 -16.44 24.40
N GLY A 143 -12.25 -16.15 23.12
CA GLY A 143 -11.21 -15.61 22.25
C GLY A 143 -11.81 -14.57 21.32
N THR A 144 -11.03 -13.54 21.04
CA THR A 144 -11.46 -12.38 20.26
C THR A 144 -10.51 -12.16 19.10
N ALA A 145 -11.04 -11.85 17.93
CA ALA A 145 -10.26 -11.44 16.78
C ALA A 145 -10.89 -10.20 16.15
N SER A 146 -10.07 -9.23 15.78
CA SER A 146 -10.50 -8.06 15.04
C SER A 146 -10.23 -8.21 13.53
N ARG A 147 -10.93 -7.40 12.74
CA ARG A 147 -10.63 -7.09 11.34
C ARG A 147 -10.92 -5.63 11.08
N ARG A 148 -10.00 -4.96 10.38
CA ARG A 148 -10.15 -3.59 9.89
C ARG A 148 -10.52 -3.58 8.40
N ASP A 149 -11.41 -2.69 7.99
CA ASP A 149 -11.70 -2.47 6.57
C ASP A 149 -10.47 -1.90 5.85
N THR A 150 -10.25 -2.28 4.59
CA THR A 150 -9.15 -1.75 3.78
C THR A 150 -9.66 -0.72 2.78
N VAL A 151 -9.03 0.44 2.72
CA VAL A 151 -9.27 1.47 1.71
C VAL A 151 -7.99 1.64 0.91
N MET A 152 -8.05 1.33 -0.37
CA MET A 152 -6.87 1.23 -1.21
C MET A 152 -6.99 2.01 -2.50
N MET A 153 -5.88 2.60 -2.91
CA MET A 153 -5.68 3.08 -4.26
C MET A 153 -4.57 2.29 -4.93
N LEU A 154 -4.93 1.60 -6.01
CA LEU A 154 -3.97 1.04 -6.96
C LEU A 154 -3.39 2.19 -7.78
N VAL A 155 -2.07 2.26 -7.87
CA VAL A 155 -1.32 3.26 -8.64
C VAL A 155 -0.44 2.48 -9.61
N LEU A 156 -0.93 2.28 -10.84
CA LEU A 156 -0.34 1.36 -11.81
C LEU A 156 0.36 2.10 -12.95
N ASP A 157 1.61 1.72 -13.21
CA ASP A 157 2.43 2.27 -14.28
C ASP A 157 2.01 1.71 -15.62
N ARG A 158 1.82 2.60 -16.58
CA ARG A 158 1.53 2.27 -17.98
C ARG A 158 2.42 3.09 -18.92
N SER A 159 3.66 3.33 -18.52
CA SER A 159 4.71 3.90 -19.34
C SER A 159 5.03 3.04 -20.57
N PHE A 160 5.77 3.59 -21.52
CA PHE A 160 6.15 2.92 -22.75
C PHE A 160 7.12 1.75 -22.50
N SER A 161 7.93 1.79 -21.44
CA SER A 161 8.81 0.66 -21.04
C SER A 161 8.01 -0.61 -20.76
N MET A 162 6.82 -0.50 -20.15
CA MET A 162 5.91 -1.62 -19.91
C MET A 162 5.38 -2.27 -21.19
N ASN A 163 5.24 -1.48 -22.25
CA ASN A 163 4.87 -1.97 -23.58
C ASN A 163 6.07 -2.67 -24.23
N GLN A 164 7.26 -2.06 -24.16
CA GLN A 164 8.48 -2.59 -24.74
C GLN A 164 8.93 -3.92 -24.11
N SER A 165 8.77 -4.09 -22.81
CA SER A 165 9.00 -5.36 -22.09
C SER A 165 7.89 -6.40 -22.31
N GLY A 166 6.76 -5.96 -22.90
CA GLY A 166 5.56 -6.77 -23.07
C GLY A 166 4.93 -7.18 -21.75
N SER A 167 5.05 -6.35 -20.71
CA SER A 167 4.56 -6.59 -19.35
C SER A 167 3.16 -6.05 -19.11
N CYS A 168 2.68 -5.15 -19.98
CA CYS A 168 1.35 -4.54 -19.87
C CYS A 168 0.19 -5.54 -19.69
N PRO A 169 0.11 -6.65 -20.47
CA PRO A 169 -0.96 -7.64 -20.29
C PRO A 169 -0.84 -8.40 -18.96
N ASP A 170 0.39 -8.67 -18.51
CA ASP A 170 0.66 -9.36 -17.25
C ASP A 170 0.32 -8.48 -16.04
N LEU A 171 0.56 -7.17 -16.14
CA LEU A 171 0.11 -6.17 -15.17
C LEU A 171 -1.42 -6.19 -15.03
N ILE A 172 -2.15 -6.08 -16.16
CA ILE A 172 -3.61 -6.11 -16.19
C ILE A 172 -4.13 -7.40 -15.54
N ALA A 173 -3.62 -8.56 -15.95
CA ALA A 173 -4.06 -9.84 -15.40
C ALA A 173 -3.77 -9.96 -13.89
N SER A 174 -2.59 -9.51 -13.45
CA SER A 174 -2.17 -9.59 -12.05
C SER A 174 -2.95 -8.63 -11.16
N ALA A 175 -3.18 -7.39 -11.60
CA ALA A 175 -3.97 -6.40 -10.89
C ALA A 175 -5.44 -6.84 -10.74
N LYS A 176 -6.03 -7.45 -11.77
CA LYS A 176 -7.39 -8.03 -11.65
C LYS A 176 -7.43 -9.13 -10.59
N LEU A 177 -6.50 -10.09 -10.65
CA LEU A 177 -6.41 -11.16 -9.65
C LEU A 177 -6.20 -10.62 -8.23
N PHE A 178 -5.42 -9.55 -8.09
CA PHE A 178 -5.22 -8.85 -6.83
C PHE A 178 -6.54 -8.31 -6.26
N THR A 179 -7.33 -7.60 -7.07
CA THR A 179 -8.63 -7.07 -6.61
C THR A 179 -9.57 -8.20 -6.17
N GLY A 180 -9.48 -9.37 -6.80
CA GLY A 180 -10.22 -10.56 -6.41
C GLY A 180 -9.89 -11.13 -5.03
N GLN A 181 -8.79 -10.71 -4.39
CA GLN A 181 -8.43 -11.13 -3.03
C GLN A 181 -9.14 -10.33 -1.93
N PHE A 182 -9.77 -9.20 -2.29
CA PHE A 182 -10.43 -8.28 -1.38
C PHE A 182 -11.92 -8.33 -1.53
N GLU A 183 -12.64 -7.84 -0.52
CA GLU A 183 -14.04 -8.13 -0.39
C GLU A 183 -14.99 -6.98 -0.67
N VAL A 184 -15.88 -7.20 -1.65
CA VAL A 184 -16.89 -6.23 -2.10
C VAL A 184 -17.87 -5.91 -0.98
N GLY A 185 -18.32 -4.66 -0.91
CA GLY A 185 -19.23 -4.17 0.11
C GLY A 185 -18.56 -3.79 1.44
N ARG A 186 -17.29 -4.16 1.65
CA ARG A 186 -16.51 -3.86 2.85
C ARG A 186 -15.26 -3.07 2.53
N ASP A 187 -14.37 -3.70 1.75
CA ASP A 187 -13.15 -3.05 1.31
C ASP A 187 -13.48 -2.07 0.18
N ARG A 188 -12.64 -1.05 0.03
CA ARG A 188 -12.75 -0.05 -1.03
C ARG A 188 -11.47 -0.05 -1.83
N ILE A 189 -11.57 -0.25 -3.13
CA ILE A 189 -10.41 -0.21 -4.02
C ILE A 189 -10.72 0.76 -5.15
N GLY A 190 -9.81 1.69 -5.39
CA GLY A 190 -9.81 2.56 -6.56
C GLY A 190 -8.56 2.33 -7.40
N LEU A 191 -8.50 3.01 -8.54
CA LEU A 191 -7.46 2.87 -9.53
C LEU A 191 -7.06 4.24 -10.07
N VAL A 192 -5.76 4.53 -9.95
CA VAL A 192 -5.03 5.53 -10.72
C VAL A 192 -4.10 4.79 -11.67
N THR A 193 -4.12 5.18 -12.93
CA THR A 193 -3.15 4.72 -13.93
C THR A 193 -2.29 5.90 -14.34
N PHE A 194 -1.00 5.69 -14.55
CA PHE A 194 -0.11 6.80 -14.87
C PHE A 194 0.91 6.47 -15.97
N SER A 195 1.22 7.50 -16.74
CA SER A 195 2.40 7.54 -17.60
C SER A 195 2.98 8.95 -17.49
N ASP A 196 2.94 9.78 -18.52
CA ASP A 196 3.39 11.19 -18.47
C ASP A 196 2.57 12.05 -17.50
N GLY A 197 1.28 11.75 -17.42
CA GLY A 197 0.37 12.24 -16.41
C GLY A 197 -0.40 11.07 -15.80
N ALA A 198 -1.37 11.38 -14.95
CA ALA A 198 -2.10 10.38 -14.20
C ALA A 198 -3.61 10.56 -14.38
N TYR A 199 -4.31 9.43 -14.47
CA TYR A 199 -5.74 9.34 -14.68
C TYR A 199 -6.38 8.55 -13.54
N ILE A 200 -7.35 9.15 -12.85
CA ILE A 200 -8.18 8.48 -11.86
C ILE A 200 -9.26 7.70 -12.62
N ALA A 201 -8.97 6.43 -12.88
CA ALA A 201 -9.88 5.56 -13.61
C ALA A 201 -11.09 5.13 -12.76
N SER A 202 -10.91 5.05 -11.44
CA SER A 202 -11.99 4.82 -10.49
C SER A 202 -11.61 5.34 -9.10
N PRO A 203 -12.45 6.17 -8.43
CA PRO A 203 -12.25 6.47 -7.02
C PRO A 203 -12.52 5.21 -6.17
N PRO A 204 -12.02 5.13 -4.92
CA PRO A 204 -12.21 3.94 -4.11
C PRO A 204 -13.69 3.68 -3.82
N THR A 205 -14.19 2.56 -4.33
CA THR A 205 -15.60 2.15 -4.25
C THR A 205 -15.71 0.79 -3.59
N THR A 206 -16.84 0.51 -2.94
CA THR A 206 -17.15 -0.81 -2.39
C THR A 206 -17.55 -1.82 -3.46
N ASP A 207 -17.91 -1.36 -4.67
CA ASP A 207 -18.23 -2.19 -5.84
C ASP A 207 -17.05 -2.31 -6.81
N PHE A 208 -15.84 -2.38 -6.25
CA PHE A 208 -14.60 -2.29 -7.03
C PHE A 208 -14.40 -3.49 -7.97
N ARG A 209 -14.94 -4.67 -7.68
CA ARG A 209 -14.83 -5.83 -8.59
C ARG A 209 -15.50 -5.53 -9.94
N ASN A 210 -16.71 -4.96 -9.93
CA ASN A 210 -17.37 -4.52 -11.15
C ASN A 210 -16.64 -3.33 -11.79
N ALA A 211 -16.31 -2.30 -11.01
CA ALA A 211 -15.67 -1.10 -11.53
C ALA A 211 -14.29 -1.37 -12.15
N LEU A 212 -13.54 -2.33 -11.60
CA LEU A 212 -12.18 -2.67 -12.02
C LEU A 212 -12.11 -3.90 -12.95
N GLY A 213 -13.23 -4.60 -13.17
CA GLY A 213 -13.35 -5.66 -14.17
C GLY A 213 -12.99 -7.07 -13.68
N TYR A 214 -13.04 -7.34 -12.38
CA TYR A 214 -12.85 -8.69 -11.83
C TYR A 214 -14.18 -9.42 -11.62
N ASN A 215 -14.34 -10.60 -12.21
CA ASN A 215 -15.47 -11.51 -11.98
C ASN A 215 -14.95 -12.82 -11.37
N ASP A 216 -15.64 -13.35 -10.34
CA ASP A 216 -15.25 -14.50 -9.52
C ASP A 216 -14.71 -15.69 -10.34
N GLY A 217 -13.39 -15.72 -10.54
CA GLY A 217 -12.67 -16.83 -11.16
C GLY A 217 -12.34 -16.70 -12.66
N ILE A 218 -12.71 -15.61 -13.34
CA ILE A 218 -12.25 -15.36 -14.72
C ILE A 218 -11.65 -13.95 -14.80
N THR A 219 -10.39 -13.85 -15.24
CA THR A 219 -9.69 -12.58 -15.52
C THR A 219 -10.30 -11.79 -16.69
N SER A 220 -11.59 -11.99 -17.02
CA SER A 220 -12.25 -11.53 -18.24
C SER A 220 -13.46 -10.60 -18.01
N GLY A 221 -13.70 -10.11 -16.79
CA GLY A 221 -14.66 -9.00 -16.63
C GLY A 221 -14.17 -7.77 -17.38
N SER A 222 -15.06 -6.88 -17.80
CA SER A 222 -14.69 -5.61 -18.43
C SER A 222 -14.81 -4.51 -17.39
N GLY A 223 -13.72 -3.79 -17.11
CA GLY A 223 -13.71 -2.66 -16.21
C GLY A 223 -12.52 -1.73 -16.45
N ALA A 224 -12.25 -0.85 -15.49
CA ALA A 224 -11.24 0.19 -15.63
C ALA A 224 -9.82 -0.34 -15.88
N ILE A 225 -9.46 -1.51 -15.32
CA ILE A 225 -8.14 -2.13 -15.51
C ILE A 225 -7.96 -2.61 -16.96
N ASP A 226 -9.02 -3.06 -17.63
CA ASP A 226 -8.94 -3.59 -19.02
C ASP A 226 -8.65 -2.51 -20.06
N ASN A 227 -8.90 -1.23 -19.71
CA ASN A 227 -8.67 -0.09 -20.60
C ASN A 227 -7.23 0.42 -20.56
N ILE A 228 -6.35 -0.20 -19.75
CA ILE A 228 -4.95 0.21 -19.63
C ILE A 228 -4.23 -0.04 -20.95
N VAL A 229 -3.65 1.01 -21.51
CA VAL A 229 -2.72 0.93 -22.64
C VAL A 229 -1.40 1.57 -22.23
N CYS A 230 -0.33 0.77 -22.32
CA CYS A 230 1.00 1.21 -21.93
C CYS A 230 1.63 2.09 -23.01
N ASN A 231 1.78 3.38 -22.70
CA ASN A 231 2.39 4.42 -23.51
C ASN A 231 2.64 5.68 -22.66
N GLY A 232 3.73 6.41 -22.95
CA GLY A 232 4.15 7.61 -22.21
C GLY A 232 5.42 7.39 -21.38
N GLY A 233 5.86 8.42 -20.70
CA GLY A 233 6.89 8.41 -19.67
C GLY A 233 6.35 7.96 -18.31
N THR A 234 7.03 8.35 -17.24
CA THR A 234 6.86 7.79 -15.89
C THR A 234 6.73 8.90 -14.86
N GLY A 235 5.51 9.41 -14.70
CA GLY A 235 5.10 10.52 -13.83
C GLY A 235 4.67 10.09 -12.43
N THR A 236 5.51 9.32 -11.75
CA THR A 236 5.19 8.64 -10.48
C THR A 236 4.77 9.61 -9.37
N ALA A 237 5.40 10.78 -9.26
CA ALA A 237 5.09 11.77 -8.21
C ALA A 237 3.63 12.24 -8.26
N GLY A 238 3.13 12.58 -9.46
CA GLY A 238 1.75 12.99 -9.66
C GLY A 238 0.76 11.86 -9.42
N ALA A 239 1.11 10.65 -9.81
CA ALA A 239 0.29 9.46 -9.60
C ALA A 239 0.08 9.14 -8.12
N ILE A 240 1.15 9.14 -7.32
CA ILE A 240 1.08 8.96 -5.86
C ILE A 240 0.25 10.08 -5.23
N SER A 241 0.44 11.33 -5.67
CA SER A 241 -0.27 12.49 -5.14
C SER A 241 -1.78 12.41 -5.39
N LEU A 242 -2.19 12.02 -6.60
CA LEU A 242 -3.61 11.83 -6.95
C LEU A 242 -4.22 10.63 -6.24
N GLY A 243 -3.52 9.49 -6.19
CA GLY A 243 -3.97 8.32 -5.45
C GLY A 243 -4.18 8.64 -3.96
N TYR A 244 -3.23 9.34 -3.35
CA TYR A 244 -3.35 9.76 -1.95
C TYR A 244 -4.50 10.75 -1.74
N ASN A 245 -4.70 11.68 -2.67
CA ASN A 245 -5.80 12.65 -2.61
C ASN A 245 -7.16 11.94 -2.58
N GLU A 246 -7.37 10.86 -3.35
CA GLU A 246 -8.62 10.08 -3.31
C GLU A 246 -8.84 9.37 -1.97
N LEU A 247 -7.78 8.83 -1.35
CA LEU A 247 -7.87 8.27 0.00
C LEU A 247 -8.25 9.34 1.03
N TYR A 248 -7.63 10.51 0.93
CA TYR A 248 -7.88 11.61 1.85
C TYR A 248 -9.33 12.14 1.76
N LYS A 249 -9.90 12.23 0.55
CA LYS A 249 -11.32 12.63 0.35
C LYS A 249 -12.31 11.72 1.07
N LEU A 250 -12.04 10.41 1.11
CA LEU A 250 -12.90 9.46 1.80
C LEU A 250 -12.87 9.65 3.32
N ASN A 251 -11.78 10.20 3.86
CA ASN A 251 -11.60 10.52 5.27
C ASN A 251 -12.01 9.37 6.20
N GLN A 252 -11.41 8.19 5.99
CA GLN A 252 -11.63 6.99 6.81
C GLN A 252 -10.41 6.69 7.69
N PRO A 253 -10.15 7.48 8.74
CA PRO A 253 -8.96 7.31 9.61
C PRO A 253 -8.98 5.98 10.38
N GLY A 254 -10.16 5.40 10.58
CA GLY A 254 -10.34 4.10 11.22
C GLY A 254 -10.07 2.89 10.34
N ALA A 255 -9.99 3.08 9.01
CA ALA A 255 -9.71 2.02 8.06
C ALA A 255 -8.19 1.87 7.81
N PHE A 256 -7.78 0.75 7.22
CA PHE A 256 -6.40 0.58 6.76
C PHE A 256 -6.24 1.26 5.39
N ASN A 257 -5.66 2.46 5.39
CA ASN A 257 -5.46 3.26 4.18
C ASN A 257 -4.17 2.83 3.46
N VAL A 258 -4.28 2.42 2.21
CA VAL A 258 -3.21 1.79 1.44
C VAL A 258 -3.02 2.45 0.08
N LEU A 259 -1.77 2.74 -0.27
CA LEU A 259 -1.35 3.01 -1.64
C LEU A 259 -0.55 1.81 -2.15
N LEU A 260 -0.96 1.23 -3.28
CA LEU A 260 -0.18 0.18 -3.94
C LEU A 260 0.39 0.73 -5.23
N LEU A 261 1.68 1.06 -5.23
CA LEU A 261 2.41 1.48 -6.42
C LEU A 261 2.98 0.27 -7.14
N GLU A 262 2.81 0.20 -8.45
CA GLU A 262 3.54 -0.70 -9.34
C GLU A 262 4.24 0.13 -10.43
N THR A 263 5.51 -0.18 -10.74
CA THR A 263 6.31 0.51 -11.77
C THR A 263 7.48 -0.34 -12.25
N ASP A 264 7.85 -0.22 -13.54
CA ASP A 264 9.04 -0.84 -14.13
C ASP A 264 10.20 0.13 -14.37
N GLY A 265 10.04 1.41 -14.05
CA GLY A 265 10.95 2.47 -14.49
C GLY A 265 11.30 3.50 -13.43
N LEU A 266 12.23 4.38 -13.80
CA LEU A 266 12.58 5.55 -12.99
C LEU A 266 11.58 6.68 -13.23
N PRO A 267 11.23 7.48 -12.20
CA PRO A 267 10.45 8.68 -12.39
C PRO A 267 11.18 9.66 -13.31
N ASN A 268 10.52 10.10 -14.38
CA ASN A 268 11.16 10.95 -15.39
C ASN A 268 10.27 12.09 -15.92
N THR A 269 9.01 12.15 -15.47
CA THR A 269 8.06 13.21 -15.81
C THR A 269 7.56 13.93 -14.56
N LEU A 270 7.50 15.27 -14.61
CA LEU A 270 6.82 16.10 -13.60
C LEU A 270 5.87 17.10 -14.26
N THR A 271 4.71 17.32 -13.63
CA THR A 271 3.80 18.40 -14.01
C THR A 271 4.17 19.67 -13.26
N MET A 272 4.58 20.70 -14.00
CA MET A 272 5.08 21.95 -13.45
C MET A 272 4.15 23.11 -13.79
N ASN A 273 3.96 24.01 -12.82
CA ASN A 273 3.48 25.36 -13.10
C ASN A 273 4.70 26.22 -13.43
N PHE A 274 4.71 26.90 -14.57
CA PHE A 274 5.82 27.77 -14.97
C PHE A 274 5.77 29.14 -14.27
N TRP A 275 4.71 29.43 -13.51
CA TRP A 275 4.63 30.59 -12.64
C TRP A 275 5.22 30.30 -11.26
N ASP A 276 6.15 31.14 -10.82
CA ASP A 276 6.63 31.18 -9.44
C ASP A 276 5.93 32.33 -8.70
N SER A 277 5.09 31.98 -7.73
CA SER A 277 4.36 32.96 -6.90
C SER A 277 5.27 33.71 -5.93
N THR A 278 6.42 33.15 -5.56
CA THR A 278 7.37 33.75 -4.61
C THR A 278 8.07 34.94 -5.24
N THR A 279 8.53 34.79 -6.48
CA THR A 279 9.22 35.84 -7.23
C THR A 279 8.29 36.62 -8.14
N SER A 280 7.04 36.18 -8.31
CA SER A 280 6.07 36.74 -9.25
C SER A 280 6.60 36.77 -10.69
N THR A 281 7.24 35.68 -11.12
CA THR A 281 7.85 35.57 -12.46
C THR A 281 7.48 34.26 -13.15
N TYR A 282 7.43 34.29 -14.48
CA TYR A 282 7.34 33.09 -15.31
C TYR A 282 8.73 32.56 -15.66
N ALA A 283 8.87 31.23 -15.64
CA ALA A 283 10.01 30.46 -16.12
C ALA A 283 10.11 30.45 -17.67
N LEU A 284 10.01 31.62 -18.29
CA LEU A 284 10.14 31.82 -19.73
C LEU A 284 11.44 32.55 -20.06
N ASP A 285 12.03 32.21 -21.20
CA ASP A 285 13.18 32.92 -21.73
C ASP A 285 12.81 34.38 -22.07
N THR A 286 13.77 35.29 -21.93
CA THR A 286 13.54 36.72 -22.21
C THR A 286 13.19 36.97 -23.68
N ASN A 287 13.72 36.16 -24.58
CA ASN A 287 13.47 36.20 -26.03
C ASN A 287 12.34 35.27 -26.46
N SER A 288 11.61 34.67 -25.52
CA SER A 288 10.52 33.75 -25.85
C SER A 288 9.46 34.45 -26.70
N SER A 289 9.07 33.78 -27.79
CA SER A 289 7.99 34.22 -28.68
C SER A 289 6.61 33.80 -28.18
N CYS A 290 6.52 33.08 -27.06
CA CYS A 290 5.29 32.72 -26.39
C CYS A 290 4.44 33.97 -26.10
N GLN A 291 3.19 33.95 -26.58
CA GLN A 291 2.27 35.07 -26.40
C GLN A 291 1.36 34.86 -25.19
N ASP A 292 1.19 35.92 -24.41
CA ASP A 292 0.29 35.97 -23.26
C ASP A 292 -1.19 36.18 -23.68
N ASN A 293 -2.12 36.33 -22.74
CA ASN A 293 -3.55 36.52 -23.04
C ASN A 293 -3.85 37.79 -23.87
N SER A 294 -2.95 38.77 -23.84
CA SER A 294 -3.05 40.01 -24.62
C SER A 294 -2.27 39.93 -25.93
N GLY A 295 -1.73 38.76 -26.30
CA GLY A 295 -0.92 38.58 -27.50
C GLY A 295 0.50 39.13 -27.39
N LYS A 296 0.98 39.48 -26.19
CA LYS A 296 2.32 40.06 -25.98
C LYS A 296 3.34 38.98 -25.66
N THR A 297 4.54 39.12 -26.24
CA THR A 297 5.71 38.29 -25.91
C THR A 297 6.37 38.78 -24.62
N LYS A 298 7.30 37.99 -24.05
CA LYS A 298 8.06 38.40 -22.87
C LYS A 298 8.86 39.70 -23.11
N SER A 299 9.55 39.78 -24.26
CA SER A 299 10.27 40.98 -24.70
C SER A 299 9.33 42.18 -24.99
N GLY A 300 8.08 41.91 -25.38
CA GLY A 300 7.03 42.91 -25.57
C GLY A 300 6.33 43.37 -24.27
N GLY A 301 6.86 43.00 -23.10
CA GLY A 301 6.28 43.35 -21.80
C GLY A 301 5.07 42.50 -21.39
N GLY A 302 4.83 41.37 -22.07
CA GLY A 302 3.84 40.37 -21.67
C GLY A 302 4.34 39.48 -20.52
N TRP A 303 3.47 38.61 -20.00
CA TRP A 303 3.81 37.70 -18.90
C TRP A 303 4.36 38.42 -17.66
N ALA A 304 3.83 39.60 -17.35
CA ALA A 304 4.30 40.45 -16.26
C ALA A 304 3.73 40.05 -14.88
N ASN A 305 2.59 39.36 -14.85
CA ASN A 305 1.91 38.93 -13.63
C ASN A 305 0.99 37.73 -13.91
N ALA A 306 0.45 37.14 -12.85
CA ALA A 306 -0.44 35.98 -12.94
C ALA A 306 -1.69 36.20 -13.83
N ALA A 307 -2.23 37.42 -13.89
CA ALA A 307 -3.41 37.72 -14.71
C ALA A 307 -3.10 37.84 -16.20
N ALA A 308 -1.83 38.09 -16.55
CA ALA A 308 -1.37 38.12 -17.94
C ALA A 308 -1.22 36.72 -18.54
N ALA A 309 -1.09 35.66 -17.71
CA ALA A 309 -0.85 34.30 -18.18
C ALA A 309 -1.88 33.88 -19.23
N LYS A 310 -1.38 33.43 -20.37
CA LYS A 310 -2.21 32.61 -21.25
C LYS A 310 -2.31 31.22 -20.64
N ASP A 311 -3.54 30.78 -20.39
CA ASP A 311 -3.81 29.38 -20.10
C ASP A 311 -3.28 28.56 -21.28
N TRP A 312 -2.36 27.63 -21.03
CA TRP A 312 -1.88 26.75 -22.09
C TRP A 312 -3.00 25.74 -22.39
N PRO A 313 -3.53 25.67 -23.63
CA PRO A 313 -4.94 25.24 -23.78
C PRO A 313 -5.11 23.72 -23.73
N GLY A 314 -6.34 23.29 -23.42
CA GLY A 314 -6.68 21.91 -23.01
C GLY A 314 -6.65 21.73 -21.49
N LEU A 315 -5.98 22.63 -20.78
CA LEU A 315 -5.77 22.60 -19.34
C LEU A 315 -6.69 23.58 -18.62
N ASN A 316 -7.97 23.23 -18.55
CA ASN A 316 -8.77 23.74 -17.43
C ASN A 316 -8.03 23.44 -16.11
N GLY A 317 -8.37 24.18 -15.05
CA GLY A 317 -7.82 23.86 -13.74
C GLY A 317 -8.12 22.40 -13.43
N HIS A 318 -7.19 21.70 -12.80
CA HIS A 318 -7.44 20.33 -12.38
C HIS A 318 -8.23 20.40 -11.09
N ALA A 319 -9.51 20.04 -11.16
CA ALA A 319 -10.33 19.90 -9.98
C ALA A 319 -9.81 18.71 -9.16
N MET A 320 -9.15 19.01 -8.05
CA MET A 320 -8.72 18.00 -7.10
C MET A 320 -9.90 17.47 -6.30
N GLY A 321 -11.07 18.11 -6.37
CA GLY A 321 -12.32 17.68 -5.75
C GLY A 321 -12.46 18.15 -4.30
N PRO A 322 -13.69 18.19 -3.77
CA PRO A 322 -13.94 18.69 -2.42
C PRO A 322 -13.25 17.80 -1.37
N ASN A 323 -12.79 18.42 -0.28
CA ASN A 323 -12.09 17.75 0.82
C ASN A 323 -10.81 17.01 0.41
N GLY A 324 -10.18 17.37 -0.71
CA GLY A 324 -8.89 16.84 -1.11
C GLY A 324 -7.75 17.28 -0.20
N PHE A 325 -6.67 16.50 -0.19
CA PHE A 325 -5.41 16.88 0.46
C PHE A 325 -4.74 18.05 -0.26
N ILE A 326 -4.92 18.11 -1.58
CA ILE A 326 -4.35 19.11 -2.47
C ILE A 326 -5.48 20.02 -2.93
N ALA A 327 -5.26 21.32 -2.93
CA ALA A 327 -6.22 22.30 -3.45
C ALA A 327 -6.36 22.16 -4.98
N ASP A 328 -7.48 22.62 -5.53
CA ASP A 328 -7.69 22.67 -6.98
C ASP A 328 -6.52 23.39 -7.67
N ILE A 329 -5.99 22.77 -8.71
CA ILE A 329 -4.88 23.31 -9.47
C ILE A 329 -5.47 24.37 -10.41
N PRO A 330 -5.10 25.66 -10.29
CA PRO A 330 -5.68 26.71 -11.11
C PRO A 330 -5.25 26.57 -12.58
N LYS A 331 -5.99 27.24 -13.47
CA LYS A 331 -5.56 27.41 -14.86
C LYS A 331 -4.27 28.23 -14.93
N GLY A 332 -3.43 27.96 -15.92
CA GLY A 332 -2.25 28.76 -16.17
C GLY A 332 -1.29 28.12 -17.18
N ALA A 333 -0.06 28.62 -17.18
CA ALA A 333 1.06 28.01 -17.90
C ALA A 333 1.52 26.76 -17.12
N ILE A 334 0.83 25.65 -17.34
CA ILE A 334 1.13 24.35 -16.72
C ILE A 334 1.48 23.37 -17.84
N GLY A 335 2.45 22.50 -17.61
CA GLY A 335 2.83 21.46 -18.55
C GLY A 335 3.57 20.32 -17.88
N ALA A 336 3.48 19.13 -18.48
CA ALA A 336 4.31 18.01 -18.11
C ALA A 336 5.69 18.16 -18.78
N ILE A 337 6.76 18.02 -18.00
CA ILE A 337 8.13 18.04 -18.50
C ILE A 337 8.67 16.63 -18.35
N TYR A 338 9.09 16.04 -19.46
CA TYR A 338 9.70 14.72 -19.53
C TYR A 338 11.20 14.84 -19.70
N SER A 339 11.97 13.92 -19.10
CA SER A 339 13.40 13.73 -19.32
C SER A 339 13.71 12.29 -19.69
N THR A 340 14.78 12.07 -20.46
CA THR A 340 15.29 10.72 -20.70
C THR A 340 15.90 10.10 -19.45
N ASP A 341 15.85 8.78 -19.34
CA ASP A 341 16.48 8.06 -18.23
C ASP A 341 18.01 8.03 -18.35
N PRO A 342 18.75 8.06 -17.23
CA PRO A 342 20.20 8.28 -17.27
C PRO A 342 21.05 7.15 -17.84
N THR A 343 20.51 5.94 -17.95
CA THR A 343 21.20 4.81 -18.62
C THR A 343 20.62 4.53 -20.01
N SER A 344 19.63 5.31 -20.45
CA SER A 344 19.22 5.28 -21.84
C SER A 344 20.35 5.90 -22.68
N VAL A 345 21.06 4.98 -23.34
CA VAL A 345 22.03 5.12 -24.42
C VAL A 345 23.49 5.52 -24.11
N ASN A 346 24.36 4.52 -24.25
CA ASN A 346 25.73 4.66 -24.77
C ASN A 346 25.73 5.58 -26.01
N GLY A 347 26.08 6.86 -25.85
CA GLY A 347 26.38 7.77 -26.95
C GLY A 347 25.22 8.59 -27.52
N VAL A 348 24.05 8.66 -26.87
CA VAL A 348 23.01 9.65 -27.21
C VAL A 348 23.00 10.77 -26.16
N THR A 349 23.01 12.01 -26.65
CA THR A 349 22.72 13.23 -25.90
C THR A 349 21.33 13.13 -25.28
N GLY A 350 21.23 12.97 -23.95
CA GLY A 350 19.95 12.91 -23.24
C GLY A 350 19.09 14.13 -23.55
N SER A 351 17.78 13.93 -23.61
CA SER A 351 16.81 14.95 -24.04
C SER A 351 15.74 15.16 -22.98
N PHE A 352 15.10 16.32 -23.05
CA PHE A 352 13.93 16.61 -22.27
C PHE A 352 13.02 17.52 -23.09
N GLY A 353 11.72 17.44 -22.83
CA GLY A 353 10.71 18.11 -23.63
C GLY A 353 9.50 18.50 -22.82
N LEU A 354 8.83 19.56 -23.29
CA LEU A 354 7.53 19.94 -22.77
C LEU A 354 6.46 19.12 -23.47
N MET A 355 5.80 18.26 -22.71
CA MET A 355 4.64 17.52 -23.14
C MET A 355 3.40 18.41 -22.99
N GLY A 356 2.34 18.12 -23.74
CA GLY A 356 1.10 18.90 -23.68
C GLY A 356 0.33 18.68 -22.39
N ASN A 357 -0.96 18.33 -22.52
CA ASN A 357 -1.90 18.33 -21.41
C ASN A 357 -1.56 17.25 -20.34
N PRO A 358 -1.04 17.59 -19.13
CA PRO A 358 -0.84 16.62 -18.04
C PRO A 358 -2.12 15.95 -17.49
N TRP A 359 -3.32 16.47 -17.77
CA TRP A 359 -4.59 15.96 -17.25
C TRP A 359 -5.12 14.86 -18.16
N HIS A 360 -4.68 13.64 -17.92
CA HIS A 360 -5.17 12.49 -18.65
C HIS A 360 -6.66 12.27 -18.37
N THR A 361 -7.39 11.93 -19.41
CA THR A 361 -8.85 11.69 -19.40
C THR A 361 -9.20 10.22 -19.61
N SER A 362 -8.21 9.37 -19.89
CA SER A 362 -8.37 7.94 -20.10
C SER A 362 -7.11 7.15 -19.77
N SER A 363 -7.27 5.84 -19.55
CA SER A 363 -6.17 4.89 -19.29
C SER A 363 -5.36 4.52 -20.55
N ASN A 364 -5.66 5.14 -21.69
CA ASN A 364 -4.98 4.90 -22.97
C ASN A 364 -4.33 6.16 -23.58
N GLU A 365 -4.34 7.27 -22.85
CA GLU A 365 -3.76 8.54 -23.28
C GLU A 365 -2.24 8.56 -23.04
N GLY A 366 -1.47 9.00 -24.04
CA GLY A 366 -0.03 9.25 -23.92
C GLY A 366 0.30 10.63 -24.50
N LEU A 367 1.25 11.35 -23.89
CA LEU A 367 1.52 12.74 -24.26
C LEU A 367 2.69 12.91 -25.23
N PHE A 368 3.33 11.81 -25.65
CA PHE A 368 4.43 11.88 -26.61
C PHE A 368 3.99 12.52 -27.92
N GLY A 369 4.53 13.71 -28.20
CA GLY A 369 4.35 14.43 -29.46
C GLY A 369 3.21 15.44 -29.51
N ASN A 370 2.39 15.61 -28.47
CA ASN A 370 1.25 16.52 -28.50
C ASN A 370 1.48 17.73 -27.59
N VAL A 371 2.15 18.78 -28.06
CA VAL A 371 1.93 20.12 -27.48
C VAL A 371 0.80 20.75 -28.25
N GLU A 372 -0.25 21.16 -27.54
CA GLU A 372 -1.42 21.78 -28.13
C GLU A 372 -1.06 23.01 -28.98
N SER A 373 -1.65 23.08 -30.19
CA SER A 373 -1.40 24.12 -31.21
C SER A 373 -1.75 25.55 -30.77
N SER A 374 -2.36 25.66 -29.61
CA SER A 374 -3.07 26.83 -29.09
C SER A 374 -2.20 27.65 -28.11
N VAL A 375 -1.00 27.15 -27.76
CA VAL A 375 0.09 27.91 -27.14
C VAL A 375 0.78 28.82 -28.17
N SER A 376 0.05 29.84 -28.64
CA SER A 376 0.46 30.75 -29.72
C SER A 376 1.85 31.35 -29.50
N GLY A 377 2.70 31.28 -30.53
CA GLY A 377 4.02 31.88 -30.54
C GLY A 377 5.12 31.06 -29.86
N CYS A 378 4.80 30.02 -29.08
CA CYS A 378 5.84 29.16 -28.53
C CYS A 378 6.42 28.21 -29.59
N ALA A 379 7.75 28.07 -29.61
CA ALA A 379 8.49 27.14 -30.46
C ALA A 379 8.16 25.67 -30.18
N PHE A 380 7.78 25.34 -28.94
CA PHE A 380 7.29 24.01 -28.58
C PHE A 380 5.84 23.76 -28.99
N ALA A 381 5.09 24.75 -29.50
CA ALA A 381 3.70 24.58 -29.91
C ALA A 381 3.56 23.70 -31.16
N GLY A 382 2.55 22.82 -31.17
CA GLY A 382 2.24 21.94 -32.29
C GLY A 382 2.86 20.56 -32.19
N SER A 383 2.28 19.62 -32.94
CA SER A 383 2.68 18.22 -32.89
C SER A 383 4.14 18.02 -33.31
N GLY A 384 4.89 17.23 -32.54
CA GLY A 384 6.30 16.93 -32.79
C GLY A 384 7.30 18.01 -32.34
N ASN A 385 6.84 19.15 -31.79
CA ASN A 385 7.71 20.24 -31.34
C ASN A 385 8.07 20.19 -29.85
N TYR A 386 7.68 19.15 -29.11
CA TYR A 386 7.88 19.02 -27.65
C TYR A 386 9.34 19.19 -27.17
N ASN A 387 10.33 18.87 -28.00
CA ASN A 387 11.75 19.05 -27.69
C ASN A 387 12.28 20.48 -27.96
N LYS A 388 11.46 21.40 -28.49
CA LYS A 388 11.83 22.80 -28.81
C LYS A 388 11.57 23.73 -27.63
N ILE A 389 12.31 23.49 -26.56
CA ILE A 389 12.20 24.14 -25.25
C ILE A 389 12.91 25.51 -25.14
N THR A 390 13.30 26.11 -26.26
CA THR A 390 14.06 27.39 -26.29
C THR A 390 13.33 28.55 -25.63
N ASP A 391 12.00 28.47 -25.55
CA ASP A 391 11.14 29.45 -24.89
C ASP A 391 11.11 29.34 -23.37
N ILE A 392 11.58 28.23 -22.79
CA ILE A 392 11.66 28.06 -21.35
C ILE A 392 12.97 28.66 -20.87
N GLY A 393 12.90 29.37 -19.75
CA GLY A 393 14.05 30.01 -19.12
C GLY A 393 15.04 28.99 -18.53
N THR A 394 16.05 29.49 -17.83
CA THR A 394 17.10 28.65 -17.20
C THR A 394 16.73 28.15 -15.81
N TRP A 395 15.45 28.14 -15.45
CA TRP A 395 14.98 27.69 -14.15
C TRP A 395 13.53 27.19 -14.20
N LEU A 396 13.14 26.41 -13.20
CA LEU A 396 11.77 25.97 -12.93
C LEU A 396 11.46 26.12 -11.43
N PRO A 397 10.18 26.18 -11.00
CA PRO A 397 9.85 26.19 -9.58
C PRO A 397 10.35 24.94 -8.83
N ALA A 398 10.60 25.09 -7.53
CA ALA A 398 11.10 24.02 -6.66
C ALA A 398 10.04 23.00 -6.22
N THR A 399 8.79 23.17 -6.65
CA THR A 399 7.68 22.27 -6.34
C THR A 399 6.86 22.01 -7.59
N ASP A 400 6.45 20.76 -7.77
CA ASP A 400 5.48 20.40 -8.82
C ASP A 400 4.09 20.98 -8.50
N VAL A 401 3.14 20.84 -9.43
CA VAL A 401 1.75 21.35 -9.25
C VAL A 401 1.00 20.68 -8.09
N TYR A 402 1.45 19.50 -7.66
CA TYR A 402 0.86 18.74 -6.56
C TYR A 402 1.47 19.13 -5.20
N GLY A 403 2.47 20.02 -5.20
CA GLY A 403 3.19 20.50 -4.03
C GLY A 403 4.34 19.61 -3.58
N ASN A 404 4.79 18.65 -4.40
CA ASN A 404 5.95 17.81 -4.11
C ASN A 404 7.22 18.62 -4.34
N SER A 405 8.10 18.64 -3.35
CA SER A 405 9.37 19.35 -3.44
C SER A 405 10.39 18.54 -4.24
N VAL A 406 11.07 19.21 -5.18
CA VAL A 406 12.16 18.64 -5.97
C VAL A 406 13.49 18.57 -5.21
N LEU A 407 13.59 19.29 -4.09
CA LEU A 407 14.68 19.20 -3.13
C LEU A 407 14.13 19.47 -1.71
N PRO A 408 13.55 18.43 -1.06
CA PRO A 408 13.06 18.56 0.31
C PRO A 408 14.15 19.03 1.27
N SER A 409 13.81 19.90 2.22
CA SER A 409 14.76 20.40 3.24
C SER A 409 15.22 19.32 4.22
N THR A 410 14.39 18.29 4.42
CA THR A 410 14.66 17.16 5.31
C THR A 410 14.90 15.90 4.49
N ASN A 411 16.08 15.29 4.63
CA ASN A 411 16.45 14.00 4.05
C ASN A 411 16.13 13.83 2.55
N PRO A 412 16.54 14.76 1.67
CA PRO A 412 16.35 14.58 0.23
C PRO A 412 17.05 13.31 -0.24
N TYR A 413 16.40 12.53 -1.10
CA TYR A 413 17.00 11.30 -1.63
C TYR A 413 18.27 11.59 -2.44
N ILE A 414 18.18 12.54 -3.37
CA ILE A 414 19.31 13.07 -4.14
C ILE A 414 19.57 14.51 -3.70
N SER A 415 20.57 14.70 -2.84
CA SER A 415 20.97 16.03 -2.34
C SER A 415 21.71 16.89 -3.39
N SER A 416 22.15 16.28 -4.49
CA SER A 416 22.89 16.95 -5.57
C SER A 416 22.03 17.60 -6.66
N VAL A 417 20.73 17.82 -6.39
CA VAL A 417 19.87 18.63 -7.28
C VAL A 417 20.36 20.07 -7.24
N ALA A 418 20.72 20.60 -8.40
CA ALA A 418 21.22 21.96 -8.54
C ALA A 418 20.06 22.97 -8.46
N MET A 419 20.12 23.83 -7.46
CA MET A 419 19.16 24.90 -7.19
C MET A 419 19.88 26.24 -7.18
N THR A 420 19.21 27.31 -7.60
CA THR A 420 19.69 28.70 -7.44
C THR A 420 18.52 29.57 -7.01
N ASN A 421 18.70 30.38 -5.97
CA ASN A 421 17.64 31.26 -5.42
C ASN A 421 16.31 30.55 -5.11
N GLY A 422 16.37 29.28 -4.66
CA GLY A 422 15.17 28.50 -4.38
C GLY A 422 14.44 27.98 -5.62
N GLN A 423 15.06 28.05 -6.81
CA GLN A 423 14.51 27.55 -8.07
C GLN A 423 15.37 26.41 -8.62
N LEU A 424 14.74 25.44 -9.27
CA LEU A 424 15.41 24.33 -9.93
C LEU A 424 16.16 24.86 -11.14
N MET A 425 17.47 24.64 -11.20
CA MET A 425 18.24 25.03 -12.37
C MET A 425 17.82 24.19 -13.58
N PHE A 426 17.56 24.88 -14.68
CA PHE A 426 17.14 24.31 -15.95
C PHE A 426 17.98 24.91 -17.07
N SER A 427 18.07 24.27 -18.23
CA SER A 427 18.78 24.88 -19.37
C SER A 427 18.25 24.38 -20.69
N ASN A 428 17.79 25.31 -21.52
CA ASN A 428 17.25 25.07 -22.85
C ASN A 428 18.30 24.76 -23.94
N THR A 429 19.59 24.69 -23.61
CA THR A 429 20.69 24.56 -24.59
C THR A 429 21.77 23.51 -24.24
N GLN A 430 21.76 22.90 -23.04
CA GLN A 430 22.79 21.94 -22.61
C GLN A 430 22.27 20.51 -22.41
N ASN A 431 23.06 19.55 -22.94
CA ASN A 431 22.97 18.09 -22.79
C ASN A 431 23.18 17.56 -21.34
N THR A 432 23.26 18.44 -20.34
CA THR A 432 23.48 18.07 -18.93
C THR A 432 22.34 18.54 -18.02
N ALA A 433 21.47 19.43 -18.50
CA ALA A 433 20.37 20.00 -17.72
C ALA A 433 19.24 18.97 -17.47
N TRP A 434 19.01 18.05 -18.41
CA TRP A 434 18.02 16.97 -18.26
C TRP A 434 18.33 16.10 -17.04
N LEU A 435 19.60 15.84 -16.74
CA LEU A 435 20.00 15.02 -15.59
C LEU A 435 19.64 15.70 -14.28
N ASN A 436 19.76 17.03 -14.21
CA ASN A 436 19.33 17.77 -13.02
C ASN A 436 17.82 17.68 -12.82
N PHE A 437 17.05 17.79 -13.91
CA PHE A 437 15.60 17.62 -13.88
C PHE A 437 15.20 16.19 -13.51
N HIS A 438 15.87 15.17 -14.05
CA HIS A 438 15.62 13.77 -13.70
C HIS A 438 15.82 13.52 -12.20
N LYS A 439 16.91 14.03 -11.61
CA LYS A 439 17.12 13.98 -10.15
C LYS A 439 15.99 14.65 -9.37
N ALA A 440 15.48 15.78 -9.87
CA ALA A 440 14.33 16.47 -9.31
C ALA A 440 13.04 15.62 -9.38
N ALA A 441 12.80 14.92 -10.49
CA ALA A 441 11.66 14.01 -10.64
C ALA A 441 11.68 12.85 -9.64
N VAL A 442 12.87 12.26 -9.44
CA VAL A 442 13.11 11.22 -8.45
C VAL A 442 12.83 11.74 -7.03
N ASN A 443 13.37 12.90 -6.66
CA ASN A 443 13.12 13.52 -5.35
C ASN A 443 11.64 13.85 -5.12
N ALA A 444 10.94 14.36 -6.13
CA ALA A 444 9.52 14.66 -6.03
C ALA A 444 8.69 13.39 -5.80
N THR A 445 9.11 12.24 -6.35
CA THR A 445 8.46 10.94 -6.11
C THR A 445 8.67 10.45 -4.68
N ASP A 446 9.89 10.52 -4.15
CA ASP A 446 10.18 10.25 -2.74
C ASP A 446 9.36 11.18 -1.82
N ASN A 447 9.27 12.46 -2.17
CA ASN A 447 8.52 13.45 -1.40
C ASN A 447 7.00 13.22 -1.44
N ALA A 448 6.44 12.82 -2.58
CA ALA A 448 5.01 12.49 -2.69
C ALA A 448 4.64 11.34 -1.74
N ALA A 449 5.45 10.28 -1.72
CA ALA A 449 5.24 9.15 -0.83
C ALA A 449 5.44 9.53 0.65
N TYR A 450 6.48 10.33 0.95
CA TYR A 450 6.70 10.88 2.30
C TYR A 450 5.49 11.68 2.80
N ARG A 451 4.92 12.56 1.96
CA ARG A 451 3.73 13.36 2.31
C ARG A 451 2.51 12.48 2.58
N ALA A 452 2.29 11.44 1.77
CA ALA A 452 1.20 10.50 1.96
C ALA A 452 1.29 9.72 3.29
N ARG A 453 2.51 9.40 3.73
CA ARG A 453 2.76 8.68 5.00
C ARG A 453 2.75 9.57 6.24
N THR A 454 3.08 10.85 6.11
CA THR A 454 3.26 11.78 7.25
C THR A 454 1.96 12.49 7.66
N ASN A 455 0.91 12.44 6.85
CA ASN A 455 -0.31 13.19 7.12
C ASN A 455 -1.03 12.67 8.39
N GLY A 456 -1.21 13.55 9.37
CA GLY A 456 -1.77 13.19 10.68
C GLY A 456 -3.27 12.87 10.69
N LEU A 457 -4.02 13.18 9.62
CA LEU A 457 -5.43 12.81 9.50
C LEU A 457 -5.60 11.43 8.86
N ILE A 458 -4.98 11.22 7.70
CA ILE A 458 -5.04 9.96 6.95
C ILE A 458 -3.62 9.56 6.56
N ALA A 459 -2.92 8.86 7.44
CA ALA A 459 -1.61 8.29 7.10
C ALA A 459 -1.81 7.05 6.20
N ALA A 460 -1.24 7.07 5.00
CA ALA A 460 -1.30 5.93 4.09
C ALA A 460 -0.08 5.01 4.29
N THR A 461 -0.30 3.69 4.23
CA THR A 461 0.79 2.71 4.11
C THR A 461 1.05 2.46 2.64
N VAL A 462 2.29 2.63 2.19
CA VAL A 462 2.65 2.51 0.76
C VAL A 462 3.30 1.16 0.51
N PHE A 463 2.67 0.32 -0.29
CA PHE A 463 3.24 -0.92 -0.80
C PHE A 463 3.73 -0.69 -2.22
N VAL A 464 4.85 -1.31 -2.57
CA VAL A 464 5.51 -1.07 -3.86
C VAL A 464 5.85 -2.40 -4.53
N ILE A 465 5.50 -2.53 -5.80
CA ILE A 465 6.02 -3.55 -6.71
C ILE A 465 6.95 -2.83 -7.69
N GLY A 466 8.23 -3.18 -7.66
CA GLY A 466 9.16 -2.83 -8.74
C GLY A 466 9.25 -3.99 -9.71
N LEU A 467 9.00 -3.72 -10.99
CA LEU A 467 9.11 -4.71 -12.05
C LEU A 467 10.46 -4.58 -12.77
N GLY A 468 11.18 -5.70 -12.87
CA GLY A 468 12.38 -5.85 -13.68
C GLY A 468 12.08 -6.44 -15.05
N GLY A 469 13.12 -6.86 -15.75
CA GLY A 469 12.99 -7.50 -17.07
C GLY A 469 12.93 -6.53 -18.24
N ASN A 470 13.28 -5.26 -18.03
CA ASN A 470 13.37 -4.27 -19.10
C ASN A 470 14.41 -4.69 -20.16
N THR A 471 14.12 -4.40 -21.41
CA THR A 471 15.02 -4.67 -22.54
C THR A 471 16.29 -3.83 -22.46
N THR A 472 17.36 -4.31 -23.09
CA THR A 472 18.66 -3.61 -23.18
C THR A 472 18.49 -2.15 -23.58
N GLY A 473 18.90 -1.21 -22.71
CA GLY A 473 18.86 0.24 -22.98
C GLY A 473 17.82 1.05 -22.21
N VAL A 474 16.95 0.40 -21.42
CA VAL A 474 16.07 1.08 -20.43
C VAL A 474 16.74 1.07 -19.06
N ALA A 475 16.56 2.12 -18.27
CA ALA A 475 17.11 2.15 -16.93
C ALA A 475 16.46 1.10 -16.02
N PRO A 476 17.27 0.38 -15.23
CA PRO A 476 16.70 -0.47 -14.20
C PRO A 476 16.01 0.40 -13.15
N ILE A 477 15.03 -0.19 -12.48
CA ILE A 477 14.43 0.43 -11.29
C ILE A 477 15.50 0.77 -10.23
N ASP A 478 15.22 1.79 -9.44
CA ASP A 478 16.03 2.15 -8.29
C ASP A 478 15.46 1.50 -7.02
N HIS A 479 16.08 0.40 -6.60
CA HIS A 479 15.66 -0.33 -5.39
C HIS A 479 15.65 0.56 -4.14
N THR A 480 16.62 1.47 -4.00
CA THR A 480 16.75 2.33 -2.81
C THR A 480 15.62 3.34 -2.79
N LEU A 481 15.30 3.94 -3.94
CA LEU A 481 14.14 4.81 -4.08
C LEU A 481 12.85 4.08 -3.71
N LEU A 482 12.63 2.89 -4.25
CA LEU A 482 11.39 2.13 -4.01
C LEU A 482 11.27 1.66 -2.55
N GLN A 483 12.38 1.31 -1.89
CA GLN A 483 12.40 1.08 -0.44
C GLN A 483 11.99 2.32 0.35
N ARG A 484 12.44 3.52 -0.05
CA ARG A 484 12.01 4.78 0.60
C ARG A 484 10.58 5.16 0.31
N VAL A 485 10.08 4.89 -0.90
CA VAL A 485 8.66 5.07 -1.26
C VAL A 485 7.78 4.14 -0.42
N ALA A 486 8.20 2.91 -0.16
CA ALA A 486 7.49 1.98 0.72
C ALA A 486 7.71 2.26 2.22
N ASN A 487 8.76 3.00 2.58
CA ASN A 487 9.32 3.05 3.93
C ASN A 487 9.63 1.63 4.46
N ASP A 488 10.21 0.78 3.61
CA ASP A 488 10.53 -0.61 3.92
C ASP A 488 11.98 -0.74 4.42
N PRO A 489 12.21 -1.10 5.70
CA PRO A 489 13.55 -1.30 6.23
C PRO A 489 14.18 -2.64 5.82
N ALA A 490 13.38 -3.61 5.34
CA ALA A 490 13.81 -4.97 5.11
C ALA A 490 14.68 -5.12 3.84
N ALA A 491 15.46 -6.21 3.81
CA ALA A 491 16.10 -6.68 2.58
C ALA A 491 15.11 -7.48 1.74
N ASP A 492 15.51 -7.79 0.50
CA ASP A 492 14.70 -8.62 -0.39
C ASP A 492 14.44 -10.01 0.20
N ALA A 493 13.19 -10.22 0.62
CA ALA A 493 12.68 -11.49 1.11
C ALA A 493 11.79 -12.20 0.08
N PHE A 494 11.65 -11.64 -1.13
CA PHE A 494 10.85 -12.21 -2.21
C PHE A 494 11.73 -13.08 -3.11
N ASN A 495 12.92 -12.61 -3.48
CA ASN A 495 13.82 -13.33 -4.37
C ASN A 495 14.85 -14.18 -3.62
N THR A 496 15.24 -15.30 -4.23
CA THR A 496 16.37 -16.14 -3.77
C THR A 496 17.33 -16.39 -4.93
N PRO A 497 18.57 -15.84 -4.90
CA PRO A 497 19.14 -14.97 -3.86
C PRO A 497 18.53 -13.55 -3.83
N PRO A 498 18.62 -12.83 -2.69
CA PRO A 498 18.17 -11.44 -2.55
C PRO A 498 18.75 -10.52 -3.64
N LYS A 499 17.93 -9.62 -4.21
CA LYS A 499 18.35 -8.68 -5.26
C LYS A 499 18.73 -7.29 -4.74
N TYR A 500 18.25 -6.93 -3.56
CA TYR A 500 18.61 -5.69 -2.88
C TYR A 500 18.79 -5.93 -1.37
N THR A 501 19.56 -5.05 -0.73
CA THR A 501 19.93 -5.15 0.69
C THR A 501 18.98 -4.37 1.59
N SER A 502 19.08 -4.59 2.90
CA SER A 502 18.25 -3.86 3.87
C SER A 502 18.61 -2.38 3.91
N CYS A 503 17.62 -1.54 4.20
CA CYS A 503 17.77 -0.09 4.26
C CYS A 503 18.91 0.36 5.19
N ALA A 504 19.13 -0.35 6.31
CA ALA A 504 20.21 -0.07 7.27
C ALA A 504 21.63 -0.19 6.68
N THR A 505 21.79 -0.91 5.57
CA THR A 505 23.07 -1.14 4.88
C THR A 505 23.16 -0.43 3.53
N THR A 506 22.09 0.22 3.09
CA THR A 506 21.98 0.85 1.76
C THR A 506 22.16 2.35 1.88
N THR A 507 23.22 2.89 1.25
CA THR A 507 23.47 4.34 1.20
C THR A 507 22.30 5.09 0.58
N GLY A 508 21.83 6.16 1.22
CA GLY A 508 20.70 6.97 0.74
C GLY A 508 19.33 6.45 1.17
N CYS A 509 19.24 5.22 1.69
CA CYS A 509 18.00 4.73 2.29
C CYS A 509 17.79 5.34 3.68
N VAL A 510 16.55 5.70 4.01
CA VAL A 510 16.15 6.24 5.31
C VAL A 510 14.92 5.49 5.79
N ASN A 511 14.94 5.03 7.03
CA ASN A 511 13.81 4.40 7.70
C ASN A 511 13.12 5.42 8.61
N TYR A 512 11.89 5.79 8.27
CA TYR A 512 11.06 6.71 9.05
C TYR A 512 10.21 5.92 10.05
N THR A 513 10.71 5.74 11.28
CA THR A 513 10.08 4.93 12.32
C THR A 513 8.77 5.50 12.87
N ASP A 514 8.54 6.79 12.63
CA ASP A 514 7.33 7.54 12.99
C ASP A 514 6.25 7.52 11.90
N GLN A 515 6.53 6.89 10.76
CA GLN A 515 5.62 6.76 9.63
C GLN A 515 5.16 5.30 9.46
N PRO A 516 3.99 5.05 8.84
CA PRO A 516 3.61 3.71 8.43
C PRO A 516 4.69 3.07 7.55
N GLN A 517 5.02 1.81 7.85
CA GLN A 517 5.95 1.00 7.06
C GLN A 517 5.16 0.06 6.16
N GLY A 518 5.39 0.14 4.86
CA GLY A 518 4.89 -0.82 3.89
C GLY A 518 5.94 -1.85 3.51
N THR A 519 5.73 -2.47 2.35
CA THR A 519 6.64 -3.49 1.81
C THR A 519 6.98 -3.16 0.37
N TYR A 520 8.26 -3.31 0.03
CA TYR A 520 8.74 -3.30 -1.34
C TYR A 520 8.99 -4.73 -1.83
N ILE A 521 8.40 -5.10 -2.97
CA ILE A 521 8.68 -6.37 -3.66
C ILE A 521 9.31 -6.06 -5.01
N TYR A 522 10.40 -6.75 -5.31
CA TYR A 522 11.00 -6.73 -6.64
C TYR A 522 10.60 -7.99 -7.42
N SER A 523 9.82 -7.82 -8.47
CA SER A 523 9.53 -8.87 -9.45
C SER A 523 10.63 -8.87 -10.50
N THR A 524 11.42 -9.94 -10.62
CA THR A 524 12.60 -9.91 -11.50
C THR A 524 12.24 -9.85 -12.98
N ASP A 525 11.09 -10.40 -13.33
CA ASP A 525 10.47 -10.31 -14.65
C ASP A 525 8.93 -10.28 -14.51
N LYS A 526 8.25 -10.18 -15.65
CA LYS A 526 6.79 -10.15 -15.73
C LYS A 526 6.09 -11.46 -15.32
N ASN A 527 6.78 -12.60 -15.38
CA ASN A 527 6.21 -13.90 -15.00
C ASN A 527 5.99 -13.98 -13.48
N GLU A 528 6.83 -13.29 -12.70
CA GLU A 528 6.73 -13.24 -11.23
C GLU A 528 5.72 -12.20 -10.73
N LEU A 529 5.22 -11.32 -11.61
CA LEU A 529 4.38 -10.18 -11.26
C LEU A 529 3.09 -10.62 -10.54
N ARG A 530 2.47 -11.69 -11.03
CA ARG A 530 1.30 -12.30 -10.39
C ARG A 530 1.59 -12.73 -8.95
N THR A 531 2.74 -13.35 -8.72
CA THR A 531 3.16 -13.80 -7.38
C THR A 531 3.45 -12.62 -6.47
N ALA A 532 4.04 -11.54 -6.99
CA ALA A 532 4.27 -10.30 -6.26
C ALA A 532 2.96 -9.68 -5.77
N PHE A 533 1.96 -9.51 -6.65
CA PHE A 533 0.63 -9.03 -6.29
C PHE A 533 -0.04 -9.91 -5.22
N LEU A 534 -0.01 -11.24 -5.38
CA LEU A 534 -0.59 -12.17 -4.40
C LEU A 534 0.14 -12.13 -3.05
N ARG A 535 1.45 -11.87 -3.04
CA ARG A 535 2.22 -11.73 -1.80
C ARG A 535 1.80 -10.47 -1.04
N LEU A 536 1.63 -9.35 -1.75
CA LEU A 536 1.19 -8.10 -1.15
C LEU A 536 -0.26 -8.15 -0.68
N SER A 537 -1.17 -8.76 -1.44
CA SER A 537 -2.57 -8.91 -0.99
C SER A 537 -2.63 -9.69 0.33
N SER A 538 -1.86 -10.76 0.45
CA SER A 538 -1.76 -11.55 1.69
C SER A 538 -1.23 -10.73 2.88
N GLN A 539 -0.24 -9.87 2.65
CA GLN A 539 0.31 -8.99 3.69
C GLN A 539 -0.68 -7.90 4.09
N ILE A 540 -1.32 -7.24 3.14
CA ILE A 540 -2.34 -6.21 3.38
C ILE A 540 -3.49 -6.80 4.19
N LEU A 541 -4.03 -7.96 3.78
CA LEU A 541 -5.09 -8.67 4.51
C LEU A 541 -4.65 -9.15 5.91
N ARG A 542 -3.35 -9.31 6.14
CA ARG A 542 -2.82 -9.63 7.47
C ARG A 542 -2.74 -8.39 8.36
N LEU A 543 -2.38 -7.23 7.80
CA LEU A 543 -2.26 -5.96 8.51
C LEU A 543 -3.61 -5.29 8.74
N SER A 544 -4.62 -5.62 7.93
CA SER A 544 -6.01 -5.24 8.13
C SER A 544 -6.72 -6.08 9.21
N LYS A 545 -6.00 -6.68 10.16
CA LYS A 545 -6.56 -7.49 11.26
C LYS A 545 -6.62 -6.69 12.56
#